data_AF-A0A948JGW7-F1
#
_entry.id   AF-A0A948JGW7-F1
#
_cell.length_a   1.000
_cell.length_b   1.000
_cell.length_c   1.000
_cell.angle_alpha   90.00
_cell.angle_beta   90.00
_cell.angle_gamma   90.00
#
_symmetry.space_group_name_H-M   'P 1'
#
loop_
_entity.id
_entity.type
_entity.pdbx_description
1 polymer ?
#
loop_
_entity_poly.entity_id
_entity_poly.type
_entity_poly.pdbx_seq_one_letter_code
_entity_poly.pdbx_strand_id
1 'polypeptide(L)' 'MPIQTPAFKLICPSCGWSKLFPPMGDVRLPGQVLDKCPSCGGEPLNRVKLNIAEKMLVSIKAKL' A
#
# COMPACT_ATOMS: atom_id res chain seq x y z
N MET A 1 9.34 -20.75 1.26
CA MET A 1 10.17 -19.60 0.85
C MET A 1 9.26 -18.37 0.87
N PRO A 2 9.67 -17.21 1.39
CA PRO A 2 8.83 -16.01 1.37
C PRO A 2 8.49 -15.62 -0.07
N ILE A 3 7.21 -15.41 -0.37
CA ILE A 3 6.75 -15.00 -1.70
C ILE A 3 6.66 -13.48 -1.75
N GLN A 4 7.25 -12.85 -2.77
CA GLN A 4 7.07 -11.42 -2.98
C GLN A 4 5.63 -11.12 -3.41
N THR A 5 4.96 -10.27 -2.65
CA THR A 5 3.65 -9.72 -2.98
C THR A 5 3.81 -8.46 -3.82
N PRO A 6 2.93 -8.21 -4.81
CA PRO A 6 3.00 -7.02 -5.63
C PRO A 6 2.70 -5.77 -4.79
N ALA A 7 3.24 -4.63 -5.25
CA ALA A 7 2.89 -3.33 -4.69
C ALA A 7 1.37 -3.10 -4.72
N PHE A 8 0.85 -2.42 -3.70
CA PHE A 8 -0.55 -2.03 -3.61
C PHE A 8 -0.68 -0.64 -2.97
N LYS A 9 -1.84 0.00 -3.11
CA LYS A 9 -2.13 1.31 -2.52
C LYS A 9 -3.34 1.20 -1.60
N LEU A 10 -3.26 1.84 -0.44
CA LEU A 10 -4.41 2.04 0.43
C LEU A 10 -5.02 3.40 0.14
N ILE A 11 -6.35 3.44 0.06
CA ILE A 11 -7.12 4.68 -0.12
C ILE A 11 -8.23 4.72 0.94
N CYS A 12 -8.34 5.85 1.63
CA CYS A 12 -9.45 6.14 2.52
C CYS A 12 -10.63 6.69 1.69
N PRO A 13 -11.80 6.02 1.69
CA PRO A 13 -12.97 6.50 0.95
C PRO A 13 -13.56 7.78 1.55
N SER A 14 -13.35 8.04 2.84
CA SER A 14 -13.96 9.18 3.55
C SER A 14 -13.25 10.51 3.29
N CYS A 15 -11.91 10.50 3.21
CA CYS A 15 -11.11 11.73 3.09
C CYS A 15 -10.13 11.75 1.91
N GLY A 16 -10.05 10.67 1.13
CA GLY A 16 -9.15 10.56 -0.02
C GLY A 16 -7.67 10.34 0.33
N TRP A 17 -7.32 10.20 1.62
CA TRP A 17 -5.96 9.86 2.03
C TRP A 17 -5.49 8.59 1.32
N SER A 18 -4.25 8.58 0.84
CA SER A 18 -3.70 7.37 0.26
C SER A 18 -2.24 7.15 0.60
N LYS A 19 -1.85 5.87 0.67
CA LYS A 19 -0.48 5.45 0.91
C LYS A 19 -0.13 4.28 0.02
N LEU A 20 1.00 4.42 -0.64
CA LEU A 20 1.55 3.41 -1.53
C LEU A 20 2.48 2.48 -0.73
N PHE A 21 2.30 1.18 -0.93
CA PHE A 21 3.14 0.13 -0.35
C PHE A 21 3.99 -0.50 -1.45
N PRO A 22 5.32 -0.53 -1.31
CA PRO A 22 6.20 -1.24 -2.25
C PRO A 22 5.94 -2.76 -2.23
N PRO A 23 6.53 -3.52 -3.15
CA PRO A 23 6.53 -4.98 -3.09
C PRO A 23 7.17 -5.42 -1.76
N MET A 24 6.48 -6.30 -1.05
CA MET A 24 6.89 -6.80 0.26
C MET A 24 6.73 -8.31 0.30
N GLY A 25 7.40 -8.98 1.23
CA GLY A 25 7.14 -10.39 1.51
C GLY A 25 5.69 -10.65 1.90
N ASP A 26 5.26 -11.90 1.74
CA ASP A 26 3.98 -12.43 2.20
C ASP A 26 3.85 -12.44 3.73
N VAL A 27 4.97 -12.51 4.45
CA VAL A 27 5.05 -12.31 5.89
C VAL A 27 5.01 -10.81 6.21
N ARG A 28 3.96 -10.37 6.91
CA ARG A 28 3.78 -8.99 7.38
C ARG A 28 3.86 -8.93 8.90
N LEU A 29 4.54 -7.91 9.40
CA LEU A 29 4.52 -7.62 10.83
C LEU A 29 3.19 -6.96 11.23
N PRO A 30 2.66 -7.23 12.44
CA PRO A 30 1.50 -6.51 12.95
C PRO A 30 1.72 -4.99 12.89
N GLY A 31 0.74 -4.25 12.36
CA GLY A 31 0.82 -2.79 12.20
C GLY A 31 1.67 -2.29 11.02
N GLN A 32 2.31 -3.17 10.25
CA GLN A 32 3.07 -2.77 9.05
C GLN A 32 2.16 -2.22 7.96
N VAL A 33 0.92 -2.72 7.87
CA VAL A 33 -0.14 -2.19 7.01
C VAL A 33 -1.18 -1.54 7.90
N LEU A 34 -1.61 -0.33 7.53
CA LEU A 34 -2.60 0.41 8.30
C LEU A 34 -4.00 -0.17 8.07
N ASP A 35 -4.74 -0.38 9.14
CA ASP A 35 -6.16 -0.75 9.08
C ASP A 35 -7.06 0.49 9.14
N LYS A 36 -6.61 1.54 9.84
CA LYS A 36 -7.32 2.83 9.99
C LYS A 36 -6.67 3.93 9.18
N CYS A 37 -7.48 4.86 8.69
CA CYS A 37 -6.96 6.09 8.11
C CYS A 37 -6.26 6.95 9.18
N PRO A 38 -4.97 7.30 9.02
CA PRO A 38 -4.27 8.15 9.99
C PRO A 38 -4.70 9.62 9.93
N SER A 39 -5.41 10.02 8.87
CA SER A 39 -5.87 11.41 8.68
C SER A 39 -7.20 11.66 9.39
N CYS A 40 -8.22 10.82 9.14
CA CYS A 40 -9.58 11.03 9.64
C CYS A 40 -10.06 9.95 10.61
N GLY A 41 -9.27 8.91 10.88
CA GLY A 41 -9.68 7.77 11.71
C GLY A 41 -10.69 6.82 11.06
N GLY A 42 -11.12 7.08 9.81
CA GLY A 42 -12.11 6.27 9.10
C GLY A 42 -11.61 4.86 8.72
N GLU A 43 -12.53 3.91 8.73
CA GLU A 43 -12.37 2.49 8.38
C GLU A 43 -13.59 2.00 7.58
N PRO A 44 -13.45 1.01 6.67
CA PRO A 44 -12.20 0.35 6.27
C PRO A 44 -11.42 1.12 5.19
N LEU A 45 -10.10 0.89 5.14
CA LEU A 45 -9.24 1.35 4.03
C LEU A 45 -9.36 0.42 2.81
N ASN A 46 -9.54 1.00 1.62
CA ASN A 46 -9.62 0.24 0.38
C ASN A 46 -8.23 -0.09 -0.16
N ARG A 47 -7.98 -1.37 -0.42
CA ARG A 47 -6.80 -1.85 -1.16
C ARG A 47 -7.07 -1.78 -2.65
N VAL A 48 -6.29 -0.97 -3.36
CA VAL A 48 -6.36 -0.85 -4.82
C VAL A 48 -5.05 -1.26 -5.48
N LYS A 49 -5.16 -1.76 -6.71
CA LYS A 49 -4.00 -2.01 -7.58
C LYS A 49 -3.41 -0.68 -8.04
N LEU A 50 -2.09 -0.63 -8.20
CA LEU A 50 -1.42 0.55 -8.74
C LEU A 50 -1.74 0.73 -10.23
N ASN A 51 -1.85 1.99 -10.63
CA ASN A 51 -1.87 2.36 -12.04
C ASN A 51 -0.48 2.22 -12.67
N ILE A 52 -0.39 2.27 -14.01
CA ILE A 52 0.87 2.04 -14.75
C ILE A 52 1.98 3.00 -14.29
N ALA A 53 1.66 4.28 -14.13
CA ALA A 53 2.62 5.29 -13.65
C ALA A 53 3.12 4.98 -12.23
N GLU A 54 2.23 4.61 -11.32
CA GLU A 54 2.58 4.26 -9.94
C GLU A 54 3.44 3.00 -9.90
N LYS A 55 3.13 1.98 -10.72
CA LYS A 55 3.96 0.76 -10.85
C LYS A 55 5.37 1.08 -11.31
N MET A 56 5.51 2.01 -12.27
CA MET A 56 6.82 2.43 -12.77
C MET A 56 7.63 3.15 -11.68
N LEU A 57 7.00 4.11 -10.98
CA LEU A 57 7.64 4.83 -9.86
C LEU A 57 8.13 3.89 -8.76
N VAL A 58 7.32 2.88 -8.42
CA VAL A 58 7.68 1.88 -7.42
C VAL A 58 8.84 1.00 -7.88
N SER A 59 8.82 0.59 -9.15
CA SER A 59 9.91 -0.22 -9.73
C SER A 59 11.25 0.53 -9.73
N ILE A 60 11.22 1.85 -9.93
CA ILE A 60 12.42 2.69 -9.85
C ILE A 60 12.89 2.82 -8.40
N LYS A 61 11.98 3.15 -7.47
CA LYS A 61 12.30 3.34 -6.05
C LYS A 61 12.76 2.05 -5.37
N ALA A 62 12.30 0.88 -5.82
CA ALA A 62 12.71 -0.40 -5.26
C ALA A 62 14.11 -0.87 -5.74
N LYS A 63 14.65 -0.25 -6.80
CA LYS A 63 15.98 -0.54 -7.34
C LYS A 63 17.07 0.43 -6.87
N LEU A 64 16.67 1.55 -6.27
CA LEU A 64 17.53 2.56 -5.65
C LEU A 64 17.78 2.19 -4.19
#